data_AF-A0A920AGE5-F1
#
_entry.id   AF-A0A920AGE5-F1
#
_cell.length_a   1.000
_cell.length_b   1.000
_cell.length_c   1.000
_cell.angle_alpha   90.00
_cell.angle_beta   90.00
_cell.angle_gamma   90.00
#
_symmetry.space_group_name_H-M   'P 1'
#
loop_
_entity.id
_entity.type
_entity.pdbx_description
1 polymer ?
#
loop_
_entity_poly.entity_id
_entity_poly.type
_entity_poly.pdbx_seq_one_letter_code
_entity_poly.pdbx_strand_id
1 'polypeptide(L)'
;MIKYLISLILILFIFSCNELDLNNVSDVVENSTNKIEEIIENKKEDKKEKNQSTNKKTKDNIFYYVGEPYFIEGVSYIPEENYNYSEIGLSSFYGKELHNIKTVNNDYK
;
A
#
# COMPACT_ATOMS: atom_id res chain seq x y z
N MET A 1 26.15 -48.14 -0.61
CA MET A 1 24.81 -48.15 -1.25
C MET A 1 23.97 -46.93 -0.87
N ILE A 2 23.94 -46.49 0.40
CA ILE A 2 23.12 -45.34 0.85
C ILE A 2 23.42 -44.01 0.13
N LYS A 3 24.68 -43.76 -0.26
CA LYS A 3 25.09 -42.54 -0.99
C LYS A 3 24.45 -42.43 -2.38
N TYR A 4 24.31 -43.57 -3.07
CA TYR A 4 23.66 -43.62 -4.38
C TYR A 4 22.14 -43.47 -4.27
N LEU A 5 21.55 -43.91 -3.14
CA LEU A 5 20.13 -43.74 -2.85
C LEU A 5 19.76 -42.27 -2.64
N ILE A 6 20.60 -41.53 -1.90
CA ILE A 6 20.44 -40.08 -1.69
C ILE A 6 20.63 -39.30 -2.98
N SER A 7 21.62 -39.68 -3.81
CA SER A 7 21.83 -39.08 -5.12
C SER A 7 20.63 -39.30 -6.06
N LEU A 8 19.98 -40.46 -5.99
CA LEU A 8 18.82 -40.79 -6.81
C LEU A 8 17.57 -40.00 -6.38
N ILE A 9 17.38 -39.81 -5.07
CA ILE A 9 16.31 -38.98 -4.50
C ILE A 9 16.47 -37.52 -4.91
N LEU A 10 17.70 -37.00 -4.94
CA LEU A 10 17.97 -35.63 -5.35
C LEU A 10 17.59 -35.41 -6.83
N ILE A 11 17.87 -36.40 -7.69
CA ILE A 11 17.54 -36.37 -9.12
C ILE A 11 16.02 -36.40 -9.37
N LEU A 12 15.26 -37.18 -8.59
CA LEU A 12 13.79 -37.18 -8.69
C LEU A 12 13.15 -35.83 -8.35
N PHE A 13 13.73 -35.08 -7.41
CA PHE A 13 13.21 -33.78 -7.01
C PHE A 13 13.33 -32.71 -8.10
N ILE A 14 14.34 -32.83 -8.97
CA ILE A 14 14.61 -31.85 -10.06
C ILE A 14 13.68 -32.06 -11.26
N PHE A 15 13.13 -33.27 -11.44
CA PHE A 15 12.19 -33.60 -12.52
C PHE A 15 10.71 -33.38 -12.14
N SER A 16 10.41 -32.93 -10.91
CA SER A 16 9.03 -32.72 -10.44
C SER A 16 8.44 -31.35 -10.80
N CYS A 17 9.09 -30.56 -11.65
CA CYS A 17 8.47 -29.34 -12.20
C CYS A 17 7.39 -29.73 -13.23
N ASN A 18 6.12 -29.67 -12.82
CA ASN A 18 5.00 -29.69 -13.75
C ASN A 18 4.98 -28.37 -14.55
N GLU A 19 4.67 -28.44 -15.84
CA GLU A 19 4.45 -27.27 -16.68
C GLU A 19 3.21 -26.52 -16.14
N LEU A 20 3.42 -25.25 -15.79
CA LEU A 20 2.33 -24.38 -15.32
C LEU A 20 1.40 -24.14 -16.52
N ASP A 21 0.13 -24.54 -16.42
CA ASP A 21 -0.85 -24.33 -17.50
C ASP A 21 -1.16 -22.83 -17.61
N LEU A 22 -0.45 -22.15 -18.53
CA LEU A 22 -0.54 -20.71 -18.76
C LEU A 22 -1.95 -20.23 -19.11
N ASN A 23 -2.81 -21.12 -19.61
CA ASN A 23 -4.16 -20.75 -20.05
C ASN A 23 -5.04 -20.34 -18.84
N ASN A 24 -4.99 -21.10 -17.74
CA ASN A 24 -5.74 -20.77 -16.53
C ASN A 24 -5.19 -19.52 -15.81
N VAL A 25 -3.87 -19.29 -15.92
CA VAL A 25 -3.24 -18.11 -15.33
C VAL A 25 -3.60 -16.85 -16.12
N SER A 26 -3.66 -16.93 -17.46
CA SER A 26 -4.08 -15.80 -18.30
C SER A 26 -5.50 -15.35 -17.98
N ASP A 27 -6.45 -16.28 -17.87
CA ASP A 27 -7.86 -15.96 -17.58
C ASP A 27 -8.03 -15.35 -16.18
N VAL A 28 -7.29 -15.84 -15.18
CA VAL A 28 -7.31 -15.30 -13.81
C VAL A 28 -6.67 -13.91 -13.75
N VAL A 29 -5.57 -13.69 -14.47
CA VAL A 29 -4.90 -12.40 -14.56
C VAL A 29 -5.78 -11.39 -15.29
N GLU A 30 -6.37 -11.76 -16.42
CA GLU A 30 -7.26 -10.91 -17.22
C GLU A 30 -8.53 -10.51 -16.44
N ASN A 31 -9.14 -11.44 -15.70
CA ASN A 31 -10.28 -11.13 -14.85
C ASN A 31 -9.90 -10.17 -13.70
N SER A 32 -8.69 -10.34 -13.15
CA SER A 32 -8.19 -9.45 -12.09
C SER A 32 -7.88 -8.03 -12.61
N THR A 33 -7.36 -7.89 -13.84
CA THR A 33 -7.10 -6.59 -14.46
C THR A 33 -8.40 -5.87 -14.80
N ASN A 34 -9.39 -6.58 -15.36
CA ASN A 34 -10.70 -6.01 -15.71
C ASN A 34 -11.43 -5.48 -14.46
N LYS A 35 -11.35 -6.22 -13.35
CA LYS A 35 -11.93 -5.79 -12.06
C LYS A 35 -11.25 -4.55 -11.49
N ILE A 36 -9.93 -4.41 -11.67
CA ILE A 36 -9.18 -3.22 -11.24
C ILE A 36 -9.53 -2.02 -12.13
N GLU A 37 -9.67 -2.23 -13.43
CA GLU A 37 -10.08 -1.19 -14.39
C GLU A 37 -11.47 -0.65 -14.08
N GLU A 38 -12.43 -1.54 -13.80
CA GLU A 38 -13.80 -1.18 -13.37
C GLU A 38 -13.80 -0.36 -12.06
N ILE A 39 -12.99 -0.75 -11.07
CA ILE A 39 -12.85 0.01 -9.81
C ILE A 39 -12.24 1.39 -10.05
N ILE A 40 -11.26 1.51 -10.96
CA ILE A 40 -10.63 2.78 -11.31
C ILE A 40 -11.58 3.70 -12.07
N GLU A 41 -12.41 3.15 -12.96
CA GLU A 41 -13.41 3.89 -13.73
C GLU A 41 -14.53 4.43 -12.83
N ASN A 42 -15.09 3.59 -11.97
CA ASN A 42 -16.08 4.00 -10.96
C ASN A 42 -15.52 5.09 -10.01
N LYS A 43 -14.24 4.96 -9.59
CA LYS A 43 -13.57 5.97 -8.76
C LYS A 43 -13.27 7.29 -9.51
N LYS A 44 -13.23 7.28 -10.85
CA LYS A 44 -13.09 8.49 -11.67
C LYS A 44 -14.43 9.20 -11.83
N GLU A 45 -15.54 8.46 -11.90
CA GLU A 45 -16.89 9.05 -11.90
C GLU A 45 -17.22 9.72 -10.56
N ASP A 46 -16.90 9.07 -9.44
CA ASP A 46 -17.03 9.67 -8.09
C ASP A 46 -16.17 10.94 -7.91
N LYS A 47 -15.07 11.07 -8.66
CA LYS A 47 -14.20 12.27 -8.64
C LYS A 47 -14.67 13.39 -9.57
N LYS A 48 -15.51 13.12 -10.57
CA LYS A 48 -16.03 14.17 -11.47
C LYS A 48 -17.05 15.09 -10.80
N GLU A 49 -17.73 14.62 -9.76
CA GLU A 49 -18.71 15.45 -9.01
C GLU A 49 -18.09 16.36 -7.94
N LYS A 50 -16.78 16.26 -7.65
CA LYS A 50 -16.13 17.04 -6.58
C LYS A 50 -15.18 18.13 -7.05
N ASN A 51 -15.50 18.79 -8.18
CA ASN A 51 -14.90 20.05 -8.60
C ASN A 51 -15.93 21.19 -8.59
N GLN A 52 -16.63 21.38 -7.47
CA GLN A 52 -17.16 22.70 -7.13
C GLN A 52 -16.19 23.36 -6.16
N SER A 53 -15.33 24.23 -6.71
CA SER A 53 -14.59 25.23 -5.95
C SER A 53 -15.61 26.19 -5.31
N THR A 54 -16.17 25.79 -4.19
CA THR A 54 -16.80 26.75 -3.28
C THR A 54 -15.64 27.50 -2.62
N ASN A 55 -15.63 28.82 -2.78
CA ASN A 55 -14.80 29.75 -2.00
C ASN A 55 -15.21 29.66 -0.53
N LYS A 56 -14.89 28.53 0.11
CA LYS A 56 -15.01 28.34 1.54
C LYS A 56 -13.75 28.96 2.12
N LYS A 57 -13.88 30.10 2.80
CA LYS A 57 -12.85 30.55 3.75
C LYS A 57 -12.61 29.41 4.73
N THR A 58 -11.65 28.55 4.43
CA THR A 58 -11.21 27.49 5.31
C THR A 58 -10.55 28.19 6.49
N LYS A 59 -11.15 28.05 7.67
CA LYS A 59 -10.43 28.33 8.91
C LYS A 59 -9.11 27.58 8.82
N ASP A 60 -7.99 28.31 8.81
CA ASP A 60 -6.62 27.76 8.86
C ASP A 60 -6.34 27.20 10.26
N ASN A 61 -7.23 26.33 10.74
CA ASN A 61 -7.06 25.66 12.00
C ASN A 61 -6.22 24.41 11.74
N ILE A 62 -5.11 24.30 12.45
CA ILE A 62 -4.34 23.06 12.53
C ILE A 62 -5.21 22.03 13.26
N PHE A 63 -5.18 20.79 12.79
CA PHE A 63 -5.92 19.68 13.42
C PHE A 63 -5.09 18.41 13.44
N TYR A 64 -5.44 17.51 14.36
CA TYR A 64 -4.84 16.19 14.46
C TYR A 64 -5.56 15.23 13.51
N TYR A 65 -4.89 14.79 12.44
CA TYR A 65 -5.44 13.77 11.55
C TYR A 65 -5.14 12.37 12.09
N VAL A 66 -6.20 11.63 12.46
CA VAL A 66 -6.11 10.21 12.80
C VAL A 66 -6.46 9.39 11.57
N GLY A 67 -5.50 8.60 11.07
CA GLY A 67 -5.66 7.76 9.89
C GLY A 67 -6.24 6.38 10.19
N GLU A 68 -6.47 5.60 9.13
CA GLU A 68 -6.86 4.19 9.22
C GLU A 68 -5.69 3.32 9.73
N PRO A 69 -5.96 2.17 10.40
CA PRO A 69 -4.93 1.20 10.74
C PRO A 69 -4.14 0.70 9.53
N TYR A 70 -2.84 0.46 9.71
CA TYR A 70 -1.95 0.01 8.63
C TYR A 70 -0.89 -0.97 9.14
N PHE A 71 -0.14 -1.57 8.22
CA PHE A 71 0.94 -2.50 8.53
C PHE A 71 2.29 -1.96 8.05
N ILE A 72 3.33 -2.06 8.88
CA ILE A 72 4.74 -1.88 8.49
C ILE A 72 5.45 -3.19 8.79
N GLU A 73 6.05 -3.81 7.77
CA GLU A 73 6.83 -5.05 7.92
C GLU A 73 6.09 -6.18 8.67
N GLY A 74 4.77 -6.28 8.44
CA GLY A 74 3.91 -7.29 9.08
C GLY A 74 3.45 -6.95 10.50
N VAL A 75 3.88 -5.81 11.06
CA VAL A 75 3.41 -5.29 12.35
C VAL A 75 2.24 -4.34 12.13
N SER A 76 1.14 -4.54 12.87
CA SER A 76 -0.05 -3.69 12.83
C SER A 76 0.14 -2.41 13.66
N TYR A 77 -0.23 -1.27 13.10
CA TYR A 77 -0.23 0.04 13.74
C TYR A 77 -1.62 0.63 13.69
N ILE A 78 -2.12 1.08 14.84
CA ILE A 78 -3.42 1.71 15.00
C ILE A 78 -3.17 3.16 15.42
N PRO A 79 -3.34 4.15 14.52
CA PRO A 79 -3.21 5.55 14.88
C PRO A 79 -4.22 5.96 15.94
N GLU A 80 -3.77 6.77 16.90
CA GLU A 80 -4.62 7.38 17.92
C GLU A 80 -4.23 8.83 18.18
N GLU A 81 -5.18 9.61 18.67
CA GLU A 81 -4.95 10.99 19.10
C GLU A 81 -4.42 10.99 20.54
N ASN A 82 -3.18 11.44 20.73
CA ASN A 82 -2.56 11.49 22.06
C ASN A 82 -1.70 12.75 22.23
N TYR A 83 -2.25 13.74 22.94
CA TYR A 83 -1.57 15.02 23.23
C TYR A 83 -0.41 14.91 24.22
N ASN A 84 -0.29 13.80 24.95
CA ASN A 84 0.77 13.58 25.93
C ASN A 84 1.84 12.61 25.40
N TYR A 85 1.82 12.30 24.10
CA TYR A 85 2.74 11.35 23.52
C TYR A 85 4.19 11.84 23.59
N SER A 86 5.07 10.98 24.10
CA SER A 86 6.50 11.24 24.22
C SER A 86 7.28 9.96 23.97
N GLU A 87 8.12 9.96 22.94
CA GLU A 87 9.00 8.85 22.59
C GLU A 87 10.37 9.35 22.12
N ILE A 88 11.36 8.45 22.11
CA ILE A 88 12.69 8.69 21.53
C ILE A 88 12.87 7.73 20.36
N GLY A 89 13.23 8.25 19.20
CA GLY A 89 13.38 7.46 17.98
C GLY A 89 14.34 8.07 16.97
N LEU A 90 14.47 7.41 15.82
CA LEU A 90 15.21 7.92 14.67
C LEU A 90 14.32 8.88 13.87
N SER A 91 14.83 10.08 13.58
CA SER A 91 14.12 11.06 12.76
C SER A 91 14.54 10.93 11.29
N SER A 92 13.56 11.00 10.39
CA SER A 92 13.79 11.12 8.95
C SER A 92 13.60 12.58 8.54
N PHE A 93 14.56 13.13 7.80
CA PHE A 93 14.47 14.48 7.26
C PHE A 93 13.75 14.49 5.91
N TYR A 94 12.89 15.48 5.68
CA TYR A 94 12.21 15.68 4.41
C TYR A 94 12.99 16.63 3.51
N GLY A 95 13.00 16.39 2.20
CA GLY A 95 13.70 17.24 1.24
C GLY A 95 13.07 18.64 1.09
N LYS A 96 13.80 19.54 0.42
CA LYS A 96 13.41 20.93 0.16
C LYS A 96 12.07 21.04 -0.58
N GLU A 97 11.72 20.02 -1.35
CA GLU A 97 10.47 19.93 -2.11
C GLU A 97 9.22 19.98 -1.24
N LEU A 98 9.30 19.65 0.06
CA LEU A 98 8.14 19.72 0.96
C LEU A 98 8.04 21.04 1.73
N HIS A 99 8.98 21.97 1.54
CA HIS A 99 9.00 23.22 2.27
C HIS A 99 7.79 24.11 1.92
N ASN A 100 7.11 24.62 2.95
CA ASN A 100 5.88 25.43 2.87
C ASN A 100 4.72 24.73 2.14
N ILE A 101 4.74 23.40 2.06
CA ILE A 101 3.60 22.61 1.60
C ILE A 101 2.75 22.25 2.82
N LYS A 102 1.44 22.50 2.70
CA LYS A 102 0.47 22.10 3.73
C LYS A 102 0.43 20.59 3.83
N THR A 103 0.58 20.05 5.04
CA THR A 103 0.35 18.63 5.28
C THR A 103 -1.14 18.34 5.46
N VAL A 104 -1.48 17.06 5.64
CA VAL A 104 -2.85 16.62 5.94
C VAL A 104 -3.38 17.25 7.24
N ASN A 105 -2.51 17.59 8.19
CA ASN A 105 -2.87 18.26 9.45
C ASN A 105 -3.12 19.77 9.30
N ASN A 106 -3.03 20.31 8.08
CA ASN A 106 -3.13 21.73 7.77
C ASN A 106 -2.04 22.59 8.47
N ASP A 107 -0.91 21.98 8.83
CA ASP A 107 0.35 22.63 9.20
C ASP A 107 1.28 22.75 7.98
N TYR A 108 2.32 23.59 8.08
CA TYR A 108 3.35 23.73 7.05
C TYR A 108 4.60 22.95 7.43
N LYS A 109 5.25 22.33 6.43
CA LYS A 109 6.51 21.59 6.58
C LYS A 109 7.75 22.37 6.16
#